data_AF-A0A9X9LM91-F1
#
_entry.id   AF-A0A9X9LM91-F1
#
_cell.length_a   1.000
_cell.length_b   1.000
_cell.length_c   1.000
_cell.angle_alpha   90.00
_cell.angle_beta   90.00
_cell.angle_gamma   90.00
#
_symmetry.space_group_name_H-M   'P 1'
#
loop_
_entity.id
_entity.type
_entity.pdbx_description
1 polymer ?
#
loop_
_entity_poly.entity_id
_entity_poly.type
_entity_poly.pdbx_seq_one_letter_code
_entity_poly.pdbx_strand_id
1 'polypeptide(L)' 'DSRVSLNYPPGVFSSPVLVQLKVQPVDPSLVAYLKTQQDTSYPVVSTSPLIHVKHPSIHPFQKPVTVFLPCAPQP' A
#
# COMPACT_ATOMS: atom_id res chain seq x y z
N ASP A 1 -0.22 -3.16 11.20
CA ASP A 1 1.21 -2.83 11.14
C ASP A 1 1.34 -1.34 11.40
N SER A 2 1.99 -0.94 12.50
CA SER A 2 2.13 0.47 12.90
C SER A 2 3.08 1.27 11.99
N ARG A 3 3.86 0.60 11.14
CA ARG A 3 4.75 1.24 10.17
C ARG A 3 4.01 1.70 8.91
N VAL A 4 2.77 1.25 8.71
CA VAL A 4 1.92 1.72 7.63
C VAL A 4 1.19 2.98 8.08
N SER A 5 1.33 4.08 7.36
CA SER A 5 0.61 5.32 7.68
C SER A 5 0.27 6.14 6.43
N LEU A 6 -0.75 6.99 6.57
CA LEU A 6 -1.18 7.95 5.56
C LEU A 6 -1.02 9.37 6.11
N ASN A 7 -0.38 10.24 5.35
CA ASN A 7 -0.23 11.64 5.69
C ASN A 7 -1.04 12.52 4.73
N TYR A 8 -2.03 13.21 5.28
CA TYR A 8 -2.89 14.16 4.57
C TYR A 8 -2.54 15.57 5.02
N PRO A 9 -1.76 16.35 4.25
CA PRO A 9 -1.44 17.71 4.63
C PRO A 9 -2.69 18.62 4.69
N PRO A 10 -2.62 19.77 5.38
CA PRO A 10 -3.72 20.73 5.42
C PRO A 10 -4.17 21.15 4.01
N GLY A 11 -5.47 21.09 3.76
CA GLY A 11 -6.08 21.48 2.48
C GLY A 11 -6.05 20.41 1.38
N VAL A 12 -5.82 19.13 1.70
CA VAL A 12 -6.02 18.04 0.72
C VAL A 12 -7.48 17.94 0.27
N PHE A 13 -8.42 18.20 1.18
CA PHE A 13 -9.86 18.18 0.92
C PHE A 13 -10.48 19.53 1.30
N SER A 14 -11.52 19.94 0.58
CA SER A 14 -12.30 21.15 0.85
C SER A 14 -13.36 20.95 1.94
N SER A 15 -13.64 19.70 2.31
CA SER A 15 -14.59 19.33 3.36
C SER A 15 -14.06 18.14 4.17
N PRO A 16 -14.57 17.90 5.39
CA PRO A 16 -14.28 16.67 6.12
C PRO A 16 -14.65 15.44 5.29
N VAL A 17 -13.78 14.43 5.30
CA VAL A 17 -14.00 13.16 4.59
C VAL A 17 -13.68 11.98 5.48
N LEU A 18 -14.38 10.87 5.26
CA LEU A 18 -14.05 9.59 5.89
C LEU A 18 -13.14 8.80 4.95
N VAL A 19 -11.95 8.45 5.44
CA VAL A 19 -10.99 7.60 4.73
C VAL A 19 -10.88 6.26 5.44
N GLN A 20 -10.85 5.18 4.66
CA GLN A 20 -10.58 3.85 5.19
C GLN A 20 -9.29 3.30 4.59
N LEU A 21 -8.39 2.87 5.46
CA LEU A 21 -7.19 2.12 5.09
C LEU A 21 -7.38 0.66 5.46
N LYS A 22 -7.16 -0.23 4.50
CA LYS A 22 -7.06 -1.67 4.72
C LYS A 22 -5.63 -2.11 4.46
N VAL A 23 -5.10 -2.96 5.34
CA VAL A 23 -3.77 -3.55 5.23
C VAL A 23 -3.94 -5.05 5.19
N GLN A 24 -3.40 -5.69 4.15
CA GLN A 24 -3.41 -7.14 3.98
C GLN A 24 -1.97 -7.63 3.93
N PRO A 25 -1.51 -8.36 4.96
CA PRO A 25 -0.24 -9.09 4.91
C PRO A 25 -0.24 -10.08 3.74
N VAL A 26 0.88 -10.19 3.05
CA VAL A 26 1.07 -11.22 2.02
C VAL A 26 1.59 -12.49 2.69
N ASP A 27 0.99 -13.63 2.37
CA ASP A 27 1.41 -14.91 2.88
C ASP A 27 2.83 -15.26 2.38
N PRO A 28 3.80 -15.54 3.28
CA PRO A 28 5.15 -15.93 2.88
C PRO A 28 5.18 -17.17 1.98
N SER A 29 4.26 -18.13 2.15
CA SER A 29 4.17 -19.34 1.33
C SER A 29 3.80 -19.03 -0.12
N LEU A 30 2.94 -18.02 -0.34
CA LEU A 30 2.59 -17.54 -1.67
C LEU A 30 3.82 -16.90 -2.36
N VAL A 31 4.58 -16.08 -1.63
CA VAL A 31 5.81 -15.46 -2.16
C VAL A 31 6.84 -16.54 -2.50
N ALA A 32 7.01 -17.55 -1.65
CA ALA A 32 7.90 -18.68 -1.89
C ALA A 32 7.48 -19.48 -3.13
N TYR A 33 6.20 -19.75 -3.29
CA TYR A 33 5.66 -20.41 -4.48
C TYR A 33 5.96 -19.60 -5.75
N LEU A 34 5.69 -18.28 -5.75
CA LEU A 34 5.93 -17.42 -6.91
C LEU A 34 7.42 -17.36 -7.29
N LYS A 35 8.34 -17.40 -6.31
CA LYS A 35 9.78 -17.52 -6.57
C LYS A 35 10.14 -18.77 -7.39
N THR A 36 9.48 -19.90 -7.12
CA THR A 36 9.74 -21.15 -7.84
C THR A 36 9.20 -21.18 -9.26
N GLN A 37 8.19 -20.35 -9.57
CA GLN A 37 7.60 -20.28 -10.91
C GLN A 37 8.48 -19.55 -11.93
N GLN A 38 9.56 -18.89 -11.47
CA GLN A 38 10.68 -18.40 -12.30
C GLN A 38 10.25 -17.69 -13.60
N ASP A 39 9.24 -16.81 -13.52
CA ASP A 39 8.86 -15.97 -14.65
C ASP A 39 10.04 -15.05 -14.99
N THR A 40 10.74 -15.36 -16.08
CA THR A 40 11.97 -14.69 -16.52
C THR A 40 11.73 -13.20 -16.78
N SER A 41 10.47 -12.80 -17.01
CA SER A 41 10.10 -11.41 -17.28
C SER A 41 9.86 -10.61 -16.00
N TYR A 42 9.40 -11.25 -14.91
CA TYR A 42 9.02 -10.59 -13.66
C TYR A 42 9.38 -11.43 -12.42
N PRO A 43 10.66 -11.52 -12.05
CA PRO A 43 11.07 -12.25 -10.86
C PRO A 43 10.54 -11.60 -9.58
N VAL A 44 9.81 -12.37 -8.77
CA VAL A 44 9.30 -11.93 -7.46
C VAL A 44 10.36 -12.20 -6.38
N VAL A 45 10.99 -11.14 -5.86
CA VAL A 45 12.08 -11.25 -4.87
C VAL A 45 11.58 -11.12 -3.44
N SER A 46 10.80 -10.09 -3.15
CA SER A 46 10.07 -9.90 -1.89
C SER A 46 8.96 -8.87 -2.10
N THR A 47 8.04 -8.78 -1.15
CA THR A 47 6.94 -7.82 -1.23
C THR A 47 6.64 -7.18 0.11
N SER A 48 6.17 -5.94 0.07
CA SER A 48 5.58 -5.25 1.22
C SER A 48 4.11 -5.66 1.38
N PRO A 49 3.44 -5.33 2.50
CA PRO A 49 2.02 -5.58 2.65
C PRO A 49 1.19 -4.90 1.55
N LEU A 50 0.11 -5.54 1.10
CA LEU A 50 -0.85 -4.90 0.22
C LEU A 50 -1.66 -3.89 1.04
N ILE A 51 -1.83 -2.69 0.49
CA ILE A 51 -2.72 -1.68 1.07
C ILE A 51 -3.82 -1.29 0.10
N HIS A 52 -4.98 -0.96 0.65
CA HIS A 52 -6.08 -0.38 -0.11
C HIS A 52 -6.61 0.83 0.64
N VAL A 53 -6.55 1.99 -0.01
CA VAL A 53 -7.04 3.26 0.52
C VAL A 53 -8.37 3.57 -0.17
N LYS A 54 -9.46 3.52 0.60
CA LYS A 54 -10.78 3.95 0.12
C LYS A 54 -11.02 5.39 0.56
N HIS A 55 -11.08 6.29 -0.43
CA HIS A 55 -11.50 7.68 -0.27
C HIS A 55 -12.83 7.92 -0.99
N PRO A 56 -13.65 8.91 -0.58
CA PRO A 56 -14.83 9.29 -1.32
C PRO A 56 -14.42 9.89 -2.67
N SER A 57 -14.79 9.23 -3.77
CA SER A 57 -14.43 9.60 -5.15
C SER A 57 -14.91 11.00 -5.55
N ILE A 58 -15.91 11.54 -4.85
CA ILE A 58 -16.47 12.88 -5.07
C ILE A 58 -15.55 14.02 -4.57
N HIS A 59 -14.51 13.71 -3.79
CA HIS A 59 -13.55 14.69 -3.27
C HIS A 59 -12.15 14.40 -3.80
N PRO A 60 -11.74 15.01 -4.93
CA PRO A 60 -10.40 14.82 -5.47
C PRO A 60 -9.34 15.41 -4.53
N PHE A 61 -8.14 14.83 -4.55
CA PHE A 61 -6.99 15.37 -3.81
C PHE A 61 -6.54 16.69 -4.43
N GLN A 62 -6.59 17.77 -3.65
CA GLN A 62 -6.09 19.09 -4.05
C GLN A 62 -4.58 19.24 -3.84
N LYS A 63 -3.98 18.31 -3.08
CA LYS A 63 -2.57 18.26 -2.74
C LYS A 63 -2.09 16.80 -2.71
N PRO A 64 -0.79 16.54 -2.92
CA PRO A 64 -0.24 15.20 -2.79
C PRO A 64 -0.46 14.64 -1.38
N VAL A 65 -0.78 13.35 -1.34
CA VAL A 65 -0.91 12.55 -0.12
C VAL A 65 0.29 11.61 -0.06
N THR A 66 0.85 11.41 1.13
CA THR A 66 1.99 10.50 1.31
C THR A 66 1.54 9.20 1.95
N VAL A 67 2.02 8.08 1.41
CA VAL A 67 1.84 6.75 1.97
C VAL A 67 3.19 6.24 2.46
N PHE A 68 3.24 5.79 3.70
CA PHE A 68 4.41 5.12 4.26
C PHE A 68 4.13 3.62 4.37
N LEU A 69 5.04 2.82 3.83
CA LEU A 69 4.98 1.36 3.87
C LEU A 69 6.29 0.82 4.45
N PRO A 70 6.25 -0.29 5.22
CA PRO A 70 7.47 -0.98 5.57
C PRO A 70 8.13 -1.49 4.29
N CYS A 71 9.46 -1.42 4.24
CA CYS A 71 10.22 -2.07 3.18
C CYS A 71 9.89 -3.57 3.16
N ALA A 72 9.86 -4.14 1.95
CA ALA A 72 9.83 -5.58 1.82
C ALA A 72 11.05 -6.18 2.56
N PRO A 73 10.91 -7.35 3.22
CA PRO A 73 12.05 -8.01 3.83
C PRO A 73 13.15 -8.20 2.78
N GLN A 74 14.41 -7.97 3.18
CA GLN A 74 15.54 -8.23 2.30
C GLN A 74 15.55 -9.73 1.93
N PRO A 75 15.85 -10.06 0.65
CA PRO A 75 15.88 -11.44 0.18
C PRO A 75 16.95 -12.29 0.87
#